data_AF-A0A4Q3H897-F1
#
_entry.id   AF-A0A4Q3H897-F1
#
_cell.length_a   1.000
_cell.length_b   1.000
_cell.length_c   1.000
_cell.angle_alpha   90.00
_cell.angle_beta   90.00
_cell.angle_gamma   90.00
#
_symmetry.space_group_name_H-M   'P 1'
#
loop_
_entity.id
_entity.type
_entity.pdbx_description
1 polymer ?
#
loop_
_entity_poly.entity_id
_entity_poly.type
_entity_poly.pdbx_seq_one_letter_code
_entity_poly.pdbx_strand_id
1 'polypeptide(L)' 'MARGLDHIVHAVRDLDAAAGFYRRLGFTVSARNIHPWGTHNHVVQLNRFFVEILGIGDAGLLAREAERGG' A
#
# COMPACT_ATOMS: atom_id res chain seq x y z
N MET A 1 23.16 13.38 -11.35
CA MET A 1 22.62 12.01 -11.22
C MET A 1 21.10 12.08 -11.31
N ALA A 2 20.46 11.26 -12.14
CA ALA A 2 18.99 11.22 -12.20
C ALA A 2 18.44 10.50 -10.96
N ARG A 3 17.47 11.09 -10.26
CA ARG A 3 16.74 10.43 -9.17
C ARG A 3 15.67 9.54 -9.80
N GLY A 4 15.80 8.22 -9.62
CA GLY A 4 14.78 7.26 -10.06
C GLY A 4 13.51 7.38 -9.23
N LEU A 5 12.41 6.82 -9.74
CA LEU A 5 11.20 6.64 -8.96
C LEU A 5 11.45 5.56 -7.91
N ASP A 6 10.94 5.76 -6.69
CA ASP A 6 11.01 4.78 -5.60
C ASP A 6 9.81 3.82 -5.66
N HIS A 7 8.59 4.37 -5.68
CA HIS A 7 7.36 3.63 -5.83
C HIS A 7 6.22 4.49 -6.39
N ILE A 8 5.10 3.85 -6.71
CA ILE A 8 3.79 4.49 -6.87
C ILE A 8 2.83 3.92 -5.84
N VAL A 9 1.83 4.72 -5.47
CA VAL A 9 0.72 4.29 -4.63
C VAL A 9 -0.49 4.00 -5.51
N HIS A 10 -1.03 2.80 -5.38
CA HIS A 10 -2.29 2.38 -5.96
C HIS A 10 -3.33 2.31 -4.83
N ALA A 11 -4.04 3.42 -4.63
CA ALA A 11 -5.10 3.50 -3.61
C ALA A 11 -6.33 2.70 -4.06
N VAL A 12 -6.81 1.81 -3.19
CA VAL A 12 -7.91 0.89 -3.50
C VAL A 12 -8.94 0.86 -2.37
N ARG A 13 -10.19 0.50 -2.73
CA ARG A 13 -11.26 0.25 -1.74
C ARG A 13 -11.14 -1.13 -1.09
N ASP A 14 -10.66 -2.12 -1.85
CA ASP A 14 -10.50 -3.49 -1.39
C ASP A 14 -9.04 -3.93 -1.60
N LEU A 15 -8.31 -3.96 -0.48
CA LEU A 15 -6.89 -4.26 -0.44
C LEU A 15 -6.62 -5.74 -0.77
N ASP A 16 -7.48 -6.66 -0.33
CA ASP A 16 -7.30 -8.09 -0.56
C ASP A 16 -7.59 -8.48 -2.00
N ALA A 17 -8.65 -7.90 -2.60
CA ALA A 17 -8.98 -8.12 -4.00
C ALA A 17 -7.85 -7.63 -4.93
N ALA A 18 -7.31 -6.44 -4.67
CA ALA A 18 -6.19 -5.87 -5.43
C ALA A 18 -4.91 -6.70 -5.27
N ALA A 19 -4.53 -7.07 -4.04
CA ALA A 19 -3.37 -7.93 -3.82
C ALA A 19 -3.53 -9.31 -4.48
N GLY A 20 -4.73 -9.89 -4.42
CA GLY A 20 -5.05 -11.14 -5.11
C GLY A 20 -4.94 -11.04 -6.63
N PHE A 21 -5.31 -9.91 -7.22
CA PHE A 21 -5.12 -9.65 -8.65
C PHE A 21 -3.65 -9.69 -9.05
N TYR A 22 -2.76 -8.98 -8.35
CA TYR A 22 -1.33 -9.00 -8.65
C TYR A 22 -0.69 -10.39 -8.45
N ARG A 23 -1.11 -11.15 -7.42
CA ARG A 23 -0.67 -12.54 -7.25
C ARG A 23 -1.05 -13.43 -8.44
N ARG A 24 -2.28 -13.29 -8.97
CA ARG A 24 -2.72 -14.05 -10.15
C ARG A 24 -1.97 -13.67 -11.43
N LEU A 25 -1.48 -12.44 -11.53
CA LEU A 25 -0.60 -12.00 -12.61
C LEU A 25 0.84 -12.52 -12.45
N GLY A 26 1.15 -13.25 -11.38
CA GLY A 26 2.47 -13.84 -11.14
C GLY A 26 3.46 -12.91 -10.43
N PHE A 27 3.02 -11.76 -9.91
CA PHE A 27 3.91 -10.91 -9.13
C PHE A 27 4.10 -11.44 -7.70
N THR A 28 5.28 -11.19 -7.15
CA THR A 28 5.55 -11.34 -5.72
C THR A 28 4.87 -10.21 -4.95
N VAL A 29 3.94 -10.58 -4.07
CA VAL A 29 3.20 -9.64 -3.22
C VAL A 29 3.53 -9.93 -1.76
N SER A 30 3.94 -8.90 -1.01
CA SER A 30 4.34 -9.01 0.39
C SER A 30 3.20 -9.47 1.30
N ALA A 31 3.53 -9.77 2.55
CA ALA A 31 2.55 -9.81 3.63
C ALA A 31 1.82 -8.47 3.76
N ARG A 32 0.67 -8.48 4.44
CA ARG A 32 -0.06 -7.25 4.76
C ARG A 32 0.72 -6.49 5.82
N ASN A 33 1.03 -5.23 5.55
CA ASN A 33 1.56 -4.33 6.59
C ASN A 33 0.42 -3.50 7.17
N ILE A 34 0.52 -3.24 8.46
CA ILE A 34 -0.45 -2.46 9.23
C ILE A 34 0.27 -1.21 9.71
N HIS A 35 -0.17 -0.05 9.24
CA HIS A 35 0.37 1.21 9.72
C HIS A 35 -0.35 1.65 11.00
N PRO A 36 0.37 2.18 12.00
CA PRO A 36 -0.22 2.57 13.28
C PRO A 36 -1.25 3.71 13.15
N TRP A 37 -1.22 4.45 12.04
CA TRP A 37 -2.19 5.50 11.71
C TRP A 37 -3.43 5.00 10.92
N GLY A 38 -3.61 3.69 10.73
CA GLY A 38 -4.87 3.13 10.23
C GLY A 38 -4.96 2.83 8.73
N THR A 39 -3.88 2.96 7.96
CA THR A 39 -3.82 2.37 6.61
C THR A 39 -3.15 1.01 6.65
N HIS A 40 -3.56 0.11 5.75
CA HIS A 40 -2.86 -1.16 5.52
C HIS A 40 -2.36 -1.20 4.08
N ASN A 41 -1.27 -1.92 3.83
CA ASN A 41 -0.77 -2.08 2.46
C ASN A 41 -0.32 -3.51 2.14
N HIS A 42 -0.14 -3.74 0.84
CA HIS A 42 0.72 -4.77 0.29
C HIS A 42 1.71 -4.13 -0.66
N VAL A 43 2.89 -4.71 -0.77
CA VAL A 43 3.93 -4.29 -1.72
C VAL A 43 4.03 -5.31 -2.84
N VAL A 44 3.92 -4.85 -4.09
CA VAL A 44 4.24 -5.62 -5.28
C VAL A 44 5.69 -5.30 -5.66
N GLN A 45 6.59 -6.27 -5.47
CA GLN A 45 8.02 -6.05 -5.68
C GLN A 45 8.38 -6.08 -7.18
N LEU A 46 9.07 -5.03 -7.65
CA LEU A 46 9.79 -5.02 -8.93
C LEU A 46 11.29 -4.85 -8.65
N ASN A 47 12.14 -4.81 -9.68
CA ASN A 47 13.60 -4.88 -9.47
C ASN A 47 14.16 -3.74 -8.60
N ARG A 48 13.85 -2.47 -8.94
CA ARG A 48 14.34 -1.28 -8.22
C ARG A 48 13.22 -0.29 -7.88
N PHE A 49 12.00 -0.78 -7.86
CA PHE A 49 10.77 0.00 -7.76
C PHE A 49 9.70 -0.92 -7.18
N PHE A 50 8.65 -0.36 -6.60
CA PHE A 50 7.52 -1.18 -6.16
C PHE A 50 6.19 -0.45 -6.35
N VAL A 51 5.10 -1.23 -6.31
CA VAL A 51 3.74 -0.69 -6.22
C VAL A 51 3.26 -0.92 -4.80
N GLU A 52 2.94 0.17 -4.10
CA GLU A 52 2.25 0.11 -2.82
C GLU A 52 0.74 0.06 -3.08
N ILE A 53 0.11 -1.08 -2.84
CA ILE A 53 -1.34 -1.18 -2.83
C ILE A 53 -1.80 -0.72 -1.45
N LEU A 54 -2.48 0.42 -1.38
CA LEU A 54 -2.82 1.07 -0.12
C LEU A 54 -4.34 1.11 0.06
N GLY A 55 -4.80 0.73 1.24
CA GLY A 55 -6.21 0.80 1.64
C GLY A 55 -6.37 1.30 3.06
N ILE A 56 -7.60 1.71 3.39
CA ILE A 56 -7.98 2.04 4.78
C ILE A 56 -8.15 0.72 5.53
N GLY A 57 -7.34 0.53 6.58
CA GLY A 57 -7.41 -0.63 7.47
C GLY A 57 -8.25 -0.37 8.72
N ASP A 58 -8.11 0.83 9.28
CA ASP A 58 -8.88 1.35 10.40
C ASP A 58 -9.21 2.83 10.14
N ALA A 59 -10.47 3.08 9.81
CA ALA A 59 -10.95 4.43 9.51
C ALA A 59 -10.94 5.35 10.75
N GLY A 60 -11.09 4.78 11.95
CA GLY A 60 -11.09 5.54 13.20
C GLY A 60 -9.68 6.04 13.55
N LEU A 61 -8.67 5.19 13.41
CA LEU A 61 -7.27 5.59 13.57
C LEU A 61 -6.87 6.62 12.51
N LEU A 62 -7.27 6.41 11.26
CA LEU A 62 -6.95 7.34 10.17
C LEU A 62 -7.58 8.72 10.38
N ALA A 63 -8.84 8.77 10.82
CA ALA A 63 -9.51 10.03 11.14
C ALA A 63 -8.77 10.79 12.26
N ARG A 64 -8.38 10.08 13.34
CA ARG A 64 -7.61 10.68 14.44
C ARG A 64 -6.24 11.19 14.01
N GLU A 65 -5.58 10.51 13.09
CA GLU A 65 -4.29 10.96 12.55
C GLU A 65 -4.46 12.20 11.67
N ALA A 66 -5.49 12.23 10.82
CA ALA A 66 -5.80 13.39 9.99
C ALA A 66 -6.07 14.65 10.84
N GLU A 67 -6.69 14.50 12.01
CA GLU A 67 -6.91 15.58 12.97
C GLU A 67 -5.62 16.08 13.65
N ARG A 68 -4.57 15.24 13.73
CA ARG A 68 -3.28 15.59 14.38
C ARG A 68 -2.36 16.46 13.51
N GLY A 69 -2.69 16.65 12.23
CA GLY A 69 -1.92 17.50 11.31
C GLY A 69 -0.55 16.93 10.99
N GLY A 70 -0.54 15.83 10.23
CA GLY A 70 0.67 15.08 9.85
C GLY A 70 1.83 15.90 9.30
#